data_AF-A0A517TVR0-F1
#
_entry.id   AF-A0A517TVR0-F1
#
_cell.length_a   1.000
_cell.length_b   1.000
_cell.length_c   1.000
_cell.angle_alpha   90.00
_cell.angle_beta   90.00
_cell.angle_gamma   90.00
#
_symmetry.space_group_name_H-M   'P 1'
#
loop_
_entity.id
_entity.type
_entity.pdbx_description
1 polymer ?
#
loop_
_entity_poly.entity_id
_entity_poly.type
_entity_poly.pdbx_seq_one_letter_code
_entity_poly.pdbx_strand_id
1 'polypeptide(L)' 'MALSKRILLQMLLDAGGVAKTYPFLSTGQMGQLQELLRDDLVVQISMPAGFDEVRITDNGREWLAGDECTP' A
#
# COMPACT_ATOMS: atom_id res chain seq x y z
N MET A 1 -2.27 -18.35 -1.89
CA MET A 1 -1.77 -17.33 -2.85
C MET A 1 -1.51 -16.07 -2.07
N ALA A 2 -0.24 -15.71 -1.85
CA ALA A 2 0.07 -14.40 -1.28
C ALA A 2 -0.24 -13.35 -2.34
N LEU A 3 -1.01 -12.31 -1.98
CA LEU A 3 -1.18 -11.15 -2.84
C LEU A 3 0.21 -10.53 -3.09
N SER A 4 0.52 -10.10 -4.31
CA SER A 4 1.78 -9.41 -4.57
C SER A 4 1.71 -7.97 -4.08
N LYS A 5 2.85 -7.38 -3.67
CA LYS A 5 2.95 -5.98 -3.24
C LYS A 5 2.33 -4.99 -4.24
N ARG A 6 2.42 -5.32 -5.54
CA ARG A 6 1.78 -4.56 -6.63
C ARG A 6 0.26 -4.53 -6.54
N ILE A 7 -0.38 -5.67 -6.24
CA ILE A 7 -1.85 -5.73 -6.17
C ILE A 7 -2.34 -4.87 -4.99
N LEU A 8 -1.60 -4.87 -3.87
CA LEU A 8 -1.88 -4.00 -2.73
C LEU A 8 -1.81 -2.52 -3.08
N LEU A 9 -0.73 -2.11 -3.74
CA LEU A 9 -0.53 -0.75 -4.23
C LEU A 9 -1.63 -0.33 -5.21
N GLN A 10 -2.02 -1.22 -6.13
CA GLN A 10 -3.05 -0.94 -7.12
C GLN A 10 -4.45 -0.84 -6.48
N MET A 11 -4.77 -1.70 -5.51
CA MET A 11 -6.00 -1.59 -4.72
C MET A 11 -6.03 -0.30 -3.90
N LEU A 12 -4.91 0.11 -3.31
CA LEU A 12 -4.78 1.39 -2.61
C LEU A 12 -5.06 2.56 -3.55
N LEU A 13 -4.51 2.52 -4.76
CA LEU A 13 -4.73 3.54 -5.77
C LEU A 13 -6.20 3.60 -6.21
N ASP A 14 -6.83 2.45 -6.47
CA ASP A 14 -8.25 2.34 -6.83
C ASP A 14 -9.18 2.85 -5.71
N ALA A 15 -8.78 2.66 -4.45
CA ALA A 15 -9.45 3.22 -3.27
C ALA A 15 -9.22 4.74 -3.09
N GLY A 16 -8.59 5.43 -4.04
CA GLY A 16 -8.29 6.87 -3.97
C GLY A 16 -6.93 7.20 -3.36
N GLY A 17 -6.05 6.22 -3.23
CA GLY A 17 -4.70 6.36 -2.68
C GLY A 17 -4.61 6.25 -1.17
N VAL A 18 -5.69 5.91 -0.47
CA VAL A 18 -5.75 5.78 1.00
C VAL A 18 -6.59 4.55 1.37
N ALA A 19 -6.09 3.72 2.28
CA ALA A 19 -6.85 2.62 2.86
C ALA A 19 -6.59 2.49 4.35
N LYS A 20 -7.57 1.94 5.09
CA LYS A 20 -7.39 1.63 6.51
C LYS A 20 -6.42 0.47 6.68
N THR A 21 -5.64 0.47 7.77
CA THR A 21 -4.63 -0.56 8.03
C THR A 21 -5.23 -1.88 8.53
N TYR A 22 -6.43 -1.79 9.12
CA TYR A 22 -7.20 -2.90 9.67
C TYR A 22 -7.41 -4.11 8.72
N PRO A 23 -7.82 -3.92 7.45
CA PRO A 23 -7.95 -5.04 6.51
C PRO A 23 -6.64 -5.82 6.31
N PHE A 24 -5.46 -5.18 6.35
CA PHE A 24 -4.17 -5.88 6.19
C PHE A 24 -3.80 -6.74 7.39
N LEU A 25 -4.22 -6.33 8.60
CA LEU A 25 -4.09 -7.13 9.83
C LEU A 25 -4.90 -8.43 9.72
N SER A 26 -6.15 -8.35 9.28
CA SER A 26 -7.05 -9.51 9.23
C SER A 26 -6.74 -10.50 8.10
N THR A 27 -6.14 -10.05 7.00
CA THR A 27 -5.82 -10.92 5.85
C THR A 27 -4.40 -11.49 5.89
N GLY A 28 -3.62 -11.21 6.94
CA GLY A 28 -2.23 -11.67 7.02
C GLY A 28 -1.28 -10.99 6.01
N GLN A 29 -1.71 -9.89 5.41
CA GLN A 29 -0.95 -9.14 4.41
C GLN A 29 0.06 -8.15 5.04
N MET A 30 0.27 -8.24 6.35
CA MET A 30 1.19 -7.38 7.10
C MET A 30 2.63 -7.46 6.61
N GLY A 31 3.07 -8.62 6.12
CA GLY A 31 4.41 -8.77 5.53
C GLY A 31 4.57 -7.90 4.29
N GLN A 32 3.60 -7.95 3.37
CA GLN A 32 3.63 -7.12 2.16
C GLN A 32 3.50 -5.63 2.49
N LEU A 33 2.68 -5.27 3.48
CA LEU A 33 2.55 -3.89 3.92
C LEU A 33 3.87 -3.35 4.50
N GLN A 34 4.57 -4.17 5.30
CA GLN A 34 5.91 -3.82 5.78
C GLN A 34 6.90 -3.65 4.63
N GLU A 35 6.85 -4.51 3.61
CA GLU A 35 7.70 -4.35 2.42
C GLU A 35 7.41 -3.02 1.71
N LEU A 36 6.12 -2.68 1.52
CA LEU A 36 5.72 -1.40 0.92
C LEU A 36 6.16 -0.19 1.74
N LEU A 37 6.08 -0.27 3.06
CA LEU A 37 6.57 0.77 3.98
C LEU A 37 8.09 0.88 3.93
N ARG A 38 8.80 -0.25 3.78
CA ARG A 38 10.26 -0.32 3.70
C ARG A 38 10.79 0.23 2.38
N ASP A 39 10.09 -0.03 1.29
CA ASP A 39 10.38 0.47 -0.06
C ASP A 39 9.92 1.94 -0.26
N ASP A 40 9.40 2.61 0.77
CA ASP A 40 8.87 3.99 0.71
C ASP A 40 7.71 4.18 -0.30
N LEU A 41 7.00 3.10 -0.63
CA LEU A 41 5.88 3.12 -1.60
C LEU A 41 4.55 3.50 -0.96
N VAL A 42 4.45 3.32 0.36
CA VAL A 42 3.30 3.75 1.16
C VAL A 42 3.79 4.34 2.46
N VAL A 43 2.98 5.20 3.06
CA VAL A 43 3.20 5.76 4.40
C VAL A 43 2.04 5.42 5.31
N GLN A 44 2.35 5.10 6.56
CA GLN A 44 1.34 4.90 7.58
C GLN A 44 1.07 6.23 8.30
N ILE A 45 -0.20 6.60 8.36
CA ILE A 45 -0.71 7.79 9.03
C ILE A 45 -1.52 7.31 10.23
N SER A 46 -0.97 7.48 11.43
CA SER A 46 -1.69 7.16 12.66
C SER A 46 -2.73 8.23 12.95
N MET A 47 -4.01 7.86 12.95
CA MET A 47 -5.09 8.76 13.33
C MET A 47 -5.42 8.63 14.83
N PRO A 48 -5.83 9.74 15.48
CA PRO A 48 -6.09 9.77 16.93
C PRO A 48 -7.21 8.84 17.38
N ALA A 49 -8.04 8.34 16.46
CA ALA A 49 -9.13 7.41 16.74
C ALA A 49 -8.69 5.92 16.77
N GLY A 50 -7.39 5.62 16.72
CA GLY A 50 -6.88 4.24 16.69
C GLY A 50 -7.08 3.53 15.34
N PHE A 51 -7.39 4.30 14.30
CA PHE A 51 -7.39 3.81 12.92
C PHE A 51 -6.10 4.28 12.27
N ASP A 52 -5.12 3.40 12.14
CA ASP A 52 -4.00 3.69 11.25
C ASP A 52 -4.51 3.61 9.80
N GLU A 53 -4.17 4.60 8.99
CA GLU A 53 -4.41 4.59 7.55
C GLU A 53 -3.08 4.45 6.83
N VAL A 54 -3.09 3.83 5.67
CA VAL A 54 -1.95 3.74 4.78
C VAL A 54 -2.27 4.47 3.50
N ARG A 55 -1.35 5.34 3.10
CA ARG A 55 -1.47 6.20 1.95
C ARG A 55 -0.36 5.89 0.97
N ILE A 56 -0.70 5.79 -0.32
CA ILE A 56 0.30 5.66 -1.37
C ILE A 56 1.12 6.94 -1.47
N THR A 57 2.44 6.81 -1.54
CA THR A 57 3.36 7.93 -1.81
C THR A 57 3.46 8.20 -3.30
N ASP A 58 4.06 9.33 -3.68
CA ASP A 58 4.41 9.57 -5.08
C ASP A 58 5.37 8.49 -5.60
N ASN A 59 6.34 8.04 -4.81
CA ASN A 59 7.20 6.90 -5.12
C ASN A 59 6.39 5.62 -5.40
N GLY A 60 5.34 5.32 -4.62
CA GLY A 60 4.46 4.19 -4.86
C GLY A 60 3.69 4.29 -6.18
N ARG A 61 3.27 5.50 -6.55
CA ARG A 61 2.58 5.78 -7.82
C ARG A 61 3.53 5.66 -9.01
N GLU A 62 4.73 6.22 -8.88
CA GLU A 62 5.78 6.14 -9.90
C GLU A 62 6.28 4.71 -10.07
N TRP A 63 6.41 3.94 -9.00
CA TRP A 63 6.77 2.52 -9.06
C TRP A 63 5.69 1.70 -9.79
N LEU A 64 4.41 1.96 -9.50
CA LEU A 64 3.29 1.35 -10.23
C LEU A 64 3.31 1.71 -11.72
N ALA A 65 3.51 2.98 -12.04
CA ALA A 65 3.51 3.49 -13.41
C ALA A 65 4.76 3.08 -14.21
N GLY A 66 5.91 3.00 -13.55
CA GLY A 66 7.18 2.57 -14.15
C GLY A 66 7.18 1.09 -14.55
N ASP A 67 6.40 0.25 -13.86
CA ASP A 67 6.20 -1.15 -14.20
C ASP A 67 5.23 -1.33 -15.40
N GLU A 68 4.43 -0.31 -15.74
CA GLU A 68 3.67 -0.24 -17.00
C GLU A 68 4.52 0.25 -18.18
N CYS A 69 5.74 0.72 -17.92
CA CYS A 69 6.66 1.28 -18.92
C CYS A 69 7.80 0.31 -19.27
N THR A 70 7.47 -0.97 -19.49
CA THR A 70 8.39 -1.91 -20.16
C THR A 70 7.84 -2.20 -21.56
N PRO A 71 8.51 -1.77 -22.65
CA PRO A 71 8.10 -2.07 -24.02
C PRO A 71 8.22 -3.57 -24.37
#